data_AF-A0A022VXY3-F1
#
_entry.id   AF-A0A022VXY3-F1
#
_cell.length_a   1.000
_cell.length_b   1.000
_cell.length_c   1.000
_cell.angle_alpha   90.00
_cell.angle_beta   90.00
_cell.angle_gamma   90.00
#
_symmetry.space_group_name_H-M   'P 1'
#
loop_
_entity.id
_entity.type
_entity.pdbx_description
1 polymer ?
#
loop_
_entity_poly.entity_id
_entity_poly.type
_entity_poly.pdbx_seq_one_letter_code
_entity_poly.pdbx_strand_id
1 'polypeptide(L)'
;MATQQPTSRALHARINADITQLLQRFENIMAAATVDNPSRTSSAIESYQLDVESTALIRAAEDILSLTRTLKETWLFGKLETLGEDERDIQRREQLEKDVEAVRDMIQQRTQAESERQ
;
A
#
# COMPACT_ATOMS: atom_id res chain seq x y z
N MET A 1 -19.13 -0.47 5.85
CA MET A 1 -18.60 -0.92 4.54
C MET A 1 -17.16 -1.34 4.76
N ALA A 2 -16.83 -2.62 4.55
CA ALA A 2 -15.45 -3.08 4.66
C ALA A 2 -14.68 -2.58 3.43
N THR A 3 -13.87 -1.54 3.61
CA THR A 3 -12.93 -1.06 2.59
C THR A 3 -11.95 -2.19 2.28
N GLN A 4 -11.99 -2.73 1.06
CA GLN A 4 -11.05 -3.76 0.64
C GLN A 4 -9.62 -3.20 0.78
N GLN A 5 -8.78 -3.85 1.58
CA GLN A 5 -7.40 -3.40 1.76
C GLN A 5 -6.60 -3.65 0.48
N PRO A 6 -5.80 -2.66 0.03
CA PRO A 6 -4.91 -2.85 -1.10
C PRO A 6 -3.84 -3.88 -0.74
N THR A 7 -3.72 -4.95 -1.54
CA THR A 7 -2.69 -5.97 -1.36
C THR A 7 -1.32 -5.43 -1.77
N SER A 8 -0.24 -6.02 -1.25
CA SER A 8 1.14 -5.67 -1.66
C SER A 8 1.30 -5.68 -3.18
N ARG A 9 0.77 -6.70 -3.87
CA ARG A 9 0.80 -6.79 -5.34
C ARG A 9 0.08 -5.62 -6.02
N ALA A 10 -1.09 -5.22 -5.52
CA ALA A 10 -1.83 -4.09 -6.06
C ALA A 10 -1.09 -2.76 -5.85
N LEU A 11 -0.44 -2.59 -4.69
CA LEU A 11 0.40 -1.42 -4.41
C LEU A 11 1.60 -1.35 -5.34
N HIS A 12 2.32 -2.46 -5.54
CA HIS A 12 3.43 -2.51 -6.50
C HIS A 12 2.99 -2.22 -7.94
N ALA A 13 1.84 -2.76 -8.36
CA ALA A 13 1.29 -2.47 -9.68
C ALA A 13 0.98 -0.97 -9.84
N ARG A 14 0.42 -0.33 -8.81
CA ARG A 14 0.14 1.10 -8.80
C ARG A 14 1.42 1.94 -8.83
N ILE A 15 2.42 1.60 -8.00
CA ILE A 15 3.75 2.26 -8.03
C ILE A 15 4.33 2.25 -9.45
N ASN A 16 4.35 1.08 -10.09
CA ASN A 16 4.92 0.95 -11.43
C ASN A 16 4.12 1.76 -12.45
N ALA A 17 2.79 1.72 -12.39
CA ALA A 17 1.93 2.51 -13.28
C ALA A 17 2.17 4.01 -13.13
N ASP A 18 2.25 4.51 -11.90
CA ASP A 18 2.45 5.94 -11.61
C ASP A 18 3.83 6.40 -12.10
N ILE A 19 4.89 5.62 -11.85
CA ILE A 19 6.25 5.90 -12.36
C ILE A 19 6.28 5.90 -13.89
N THR A 20 5.71 4.88 -14.53
CA THR A 20 5.67 4.79 -16.00
C THR A 20 4.92 5.98 -16.60
N GLN A 21 3.80 6.39 -16.01
CA GLN A 21 3.07 7.56 -16.50
C GLN A 21 3.91 8.83 -16.37
N LEU A 22 4.56 9.07 -15.23
CA LEU A 22 5.39 10.24 -15.02
C LEU A 22 6.51 10.34 -16.07
N LEU A 23 7.23 9.22 -16.29
CA LEU A 23 8.29 9.13 -17.29
C LEU A 23 7.76 9.37 -18.70
N GLN A 24 6.64 8.74 -19.07
CA GLN A 24 6.05 8.90 -20.40
C GLN A 24 5.67 10.36 -20.69
N ARG A 25 5.11 11.09 -19.72
CA ARG A 25 4.77 12.52 -19.91
C ARG A 25 6.02 13.36 -20.10
N PHE A 26 7.07 13.09 -19.35
CA PHE A 26 8.35 13.77 -19.52
C PHE A 26 8.98 13.50 -20.89
N GLU A 27 8.97 12.24 -21.34
CA GLU A 27 9.46 11.85 -22.67
C GLU A 27 8.67 12.55 -23.78
N ASN A 28 7.33 12.65 -23.66
CA ASN A 28 6.49 13.34 -24.63
C ASN A 28 6.82 14.85 -24.70
N ILE A 29 7.09 15.49 -23.56
CA ILE A 29 7.53 16.90 -23.51
C ILE A 29 8.87 17.06 -24.26
N MET A 30 9.84 16.19 -23.99
CA MET A 30 11.14 16.23 -24.66
C MET A 30 11.00 15.99 -26.17
N ALA A 31 10.10 15.09 -26.59
CA ALA A 31 9.83 14.82 -27.99
C ALA A 31 9.24 16.05 -28.69
N ALA A 32 8.27 16.75 -28.07
CA ALA A 32 7.68 17.96 -28.61
C ALA A 32 8.67 19.14 -28.66
N ALA A 33 9.53 19.29 -27.64
CA ALA A 33 10.48 20.39 -27.54
C ALA A 33 11.68 20.28 -28.49
N THR A 34 11.97 19.07 -28.99
CA THR A 34 13.10 18.82 -29.90
C THR A 34 12.72 18.85 -31.38
N VAL A 35 11.45 19.09 -31.71
CA VAL A 35 11.00 19.23 -33.08
C VAL A 35 11.55 20.53 -33.68
N ASP A 36 12.41 20.41 -34.69
CA ASP A 36 12.88 21.55 -35.48
C ASP A 36 12.00 21.68 -36.74
N ASN A 37 10.89 22.41 -36.61
CA ASN A 37 9.99 22.70 -37.72
C ASN A 37 9.64 24.20 -37.77
N PRO A 38 10.10 24.94 -38.81
CA PRO A 38 9.90 26.39 -38.89
C PRO A 38 8.46 26.80 -39.24
N SER A 39 7.53 25.86 -39.43
CA SER A 39 6.13 26.16 -39.71
C SER A 39 5.42 26.72 -38.47
N ARG A 40 4.76 27.89 -38.61
CA ARG A 40 3.96 28.51 -37.54
C ARG A 40 2.84 27.61 -37.04
N THR A 41 2.27 26.78 -37.92
CA THR A 41 1.24 25.80 -37.56
C THR A 41 1.84 24.67 -36.73
N SER A 42 3.07 24.21 -37.04
CA SER A 42 3.77 23.19 -36.25
C SER A 42 4.07 23.70 -34.84
N SER A 43 4.63 24.91 -34.76
CA SER A 43 4.94 25.54 -33.47
C SER A 43 3.69 25.74 -32.57
N ALA A 44 2.54 26.08 -33.16
CA ALA A 44 1.29 26.19 -32.41
C ALA A 44 0.81 24.82 -31.87
N ILE A 45 0.97 23.75 -32.66
CA ILE A 45 0.63 22.38 -32.24
C ILE A 45 1.57 21.91 -31.13
N GLU A 46 2.88 22.12 -31.29
CA GLU A 46 3.90 21.77 -30.30
C GLU A 46 3.68 22.50 -28.97
N SER A 47 3.40 23.80 -29.01
CA SER A 47 3.09 24.58 -27.80
C SER A 47 1.86 24.02 -27.07
N TYR A 48 0.81 23.67 -27.81
CA TYR A 48 -0.38 23.04 -27.21
C TYR A 48 -0.07 21.66 -26.61
N GLN A 49 0.76 20.85 -27.29
CA GLN A 49 1.19 19.56 -26.77
C GLN A 49 2.00 19.69 -25.49
N LEU A 50 2.90 20.67 -25.40
CA LEU A 50 3.66 20.96 -24.18
C LEU A 50 2.74 21.30 -23.00
N ASP A 51 1.71 22.11 -23.22
CA ASP A 51 0.75 22.47 -22.17
C ASP A 51 -0.06 21.26 -21.67
N VAL A 52 -0.51 20.41 -22.60
CA VAL A 52 -1.25 19.18 -22.29
C VAL A 52 -0.38 18.20 -21.51
N GLU A 53 0.83 17.91 -21.99
CA GLU A 53 1.73 16.95 -21.35
C GLU A 53 2.26 17.48 -20.01
N SER A 54 2.46 18.79 -19.86
CA SER A 54 2.81 19.43 -18.58
C SER A 54 1.69 19.27 -17.55
N THR A 55 0.44 19.52 -17.95
CA THR A 55 -0.72 19.30 -17.07
C THR A 55 -0.86 17.83 -16.68
N ALA A 56 -0.63 16.92 -17.64
CA ALA A 56 -0.67 15.49 -17.38
C ALA A 56 0.48 15.01 -16.48
N LEU A 57 1.67 15.61 -16.60
CA LEU A 57 2.82 15.34 -15.72
C LEU A 57 2.51 15.75 -14.26
N ILE A 58 1.89 16.92 -14.07
CA ILE A 58 1.47 17.37 -12.73
C ILE A 58 0.48 16.37 -12.12
N ARG A 59 -0.51 15.91 -12.89
CA ARG A 59 -1.46 14.89 -12.41
C ARG A 59 -0.78 13.57 -12.05
N ALA A 60 0.16 13.10 -12.87
CA ALA A 60 0.92 11.89 -12.55
C ALA A 60 1.73 12.05 -11.24
N ALA A 61 2.27 13.24 -10.97
CA ALA A 61 2.92 13.51 -9.69
C ALA A 61 1.92 13.56 -8.51
N GLU A 62 0.73 14.11 -8.70
CA GLU A 62 -0.36 14.09 -7.71
C GLU A 62 -0.83 12.66 -7.40
N ASP A 63 -0.87 11.77 -8.39
CA ASP A 63 -1.21 10.36 -8.21
C ASP A 63 -0.18 9.63 -7.32
N ILE A 64 1.12 9.92 -7.50
CA ILE A 64 2.18 9.42 -6.62
C ILE A 64 2.00 9.96 -5.20
N LEU A 65 1.71 11.25 -5.04
CA LEU A 65 1.44 11.85 -3.72
C LEU A 65 0.23 11.20 -3.05
N SER A 66 -0.85 10.98 -3.79
CA SER A 66 -2.04 10.25 -3.36
C SER A 66 -1.71 8.83 -2.91
N LEU A 67 -0.88 8.10 -3.68
CA LEU A 67 -0.40 6.78 -3.30
C LEU A 67 0.40 6.82 -1.98
N THR A 68 1.33 7.76 -1.81
CA THR A 68 2.09 7.86 -0.55
C THR A 68 1.19 8.15 0.65
N ARG A 69 0.12 8.93 0.46
CA ARG A 69 -0.89 9.15 1.48
C ARG A 69 -1.63 7.85 1.81
N THR A 70 -2.08 7.10 0.81
CA THR A 70 -2.72 5.78 1.04
C THR A 70 -1.78 4.82 1.76
N LEU A 71 -0.49 4.78 1.41
CA LEU A 71 0.51 3.93 2.09
C LEU A 71 0.65 4.32 3.56
N LYS A 72 0.79 5.61 3.86
CA LYS A 72 0.86 6.13 5.24
C LYS A 72 -0.41 5.86 6.03
N GLU A 73 -1.58 6.04 5.44
CA GLU A 73 -2.87 5.75 6.08
C GLU A 73 -3.03 4.25 6.34
N THR A 74 -2.64 3.39 5.39
CA THR A 74 -2.67 1.93 5.57
C THR A 74 -1.67 1.48 6.64
N TRP A 75 -0.55 2.19 6.80
CA TRP A 75 0.42 1.96 7.86
C TRP A 75 -0.07 2.42 9.24
N LEU A 76 -0.61 3.64 9.34
CA LEU A 76 -1.06 4.21 10.62
C LEU A 76 -2.38 3.61 11.12
N PHE A 77 -3.30 3.30 10.21
CA PHE A 77 -4.69 2.97 10.53
C PHE A 77 -5.17 1.64 9.92
N GLY A 78 -4.35 1.01 9.09
CA GLY A 78 -4.65 -0.27 8.45
C GLY A 78 -3.80 -1.41 9.02
N LYS A 79 -4.02 -2.62 8.49
CA LYS A 79 -3.23 -3.82 8.83
C LYS A 79 -1.93 -3.93 8.02
N LEU A 80 -1.31 -2.81 7.62
CA LEU A 80 0.01 -2.89 6.99
C LEU A 80 1.03 -3.17 8.11
N GLU A 81 1.11 -4.43 8.53
CA GLU A 81 2.08 -4.92 9.52
C GLU A 81 3.49 -4.85 8.92
N THR A 82 4.13 -3.69 9.04
CA THR A 82 5.56 -3.53 8.75
C THR A 82 6.41 -3.50 10.02
N LEU A 83 5.76 -3.35 11.16
CA LEU A 83 6.34 -3.55 12.48
C LEU A 83 5.90 -4.95 12.88
N GLY A 84 6.83 -5.85 13.18
CA GLY A 84 6.49 -7.18 13.70
C GLY A 84 5.70 -7.09 15.02
N GLU A 85 5.30 -8.23 15.58
CA GLU A 85 4.66 -8.26 16.91
C GLU A 85 5.56 -7.52 17.92
N ASP A 86 4.98 -6.65 18.75
CA ASP A 86 5.69 -6.05 19.88
C ASP A 86 6.16 -7.20 20.78
N GLU A 87 7.41 -7.16 21.25
CA GLU A 87 7.95 -8.13 22.21
C GLU A 87 7.00 -8.35 23.40
N ARG A 88 6.27 -7.32 23.81
CA ARG A 88 5.24 -7.40 24.86
C ARG A 88 4.02 -8.20 24.45
N ASP A 89 3.60 -8.11 23.19
CA ASP A 89 2.46 -8.86 22.65
C ASP A 89 2.83 -10.34 22.44
N ILE A 90 4.08 -10.62 22.05
CA ILE A 90 4.64 -11.99 22.01
C ILE A 90 4.60 -12.59 23.42
N GLN A 91 5.18 -11.90 24.40
CA GLN A 91 5.21 -12.36 25.79
C GLN A 91 3.80 -12.54 26.38
N ARG A 92 2.87 -11.64 26.04
CA ARG A 92 1.47 -11.76 26.46
C ARG A 92 0.80 -12.99 25.85
N ARG A 93 1.02 -13.28 24.55
CA ARG A 93 0.49 -14.47 23.88
C ARG A 93 1.05 -15.75 24.50
N GLU A 94 2.36 -15.83 24.71
CA GLU A 94 2.99 -16.99 25.34
C GLU A 94 2.44 -17.25 26.76
N GLN A 95 2.23 -16.19 27.54
CA GLN A 95 1.65 -16.32 28.88
C GLN A 95 0.19 -16.80 28.82
N LEU A 96 -0.61 -16.25 27.89
CA LEU A 96 -1.99 -16.69 27.69
C LEU A 96 -2.08 -18.15 27.24
N GLU A 97 -1.19 -18.62 26.37
CA GLU A 97 -1.14 -20.03 25.97
C GLU A 97 -0.83 -20.94 27.17
N LYS A 98 0.16 -20.57 28.01
CA LYS A 98 0.48 -21.31 29.25
C LYS A 98 -0.70 -21.35 30.22
N ASP A 99 -1.39 -20.23 30.39
CA ASP A 99 -2.54 -20.14 31.29
C ASP A 99 -3.72 -21.00 30.77
N VAL A 100 -3.96 -21.02 29.46
CA VAL A 100 -4.99 -21.87 28.83
C VAL A 100 -4.67 -23.35 29.02
N GLU A 101 -3.40 -23.74 28.86
CA GLU A 101 -2.97 -25.12 29.04
C GLU A 101 -3.11 -25.57 30.51
N ALA A 102 -2.71 -24.71 31.46
CA ALA A 102 -2.92 -24.97 32.89
C ALA A 102 -4.41 -25.12 33.26
N VAL A 103 -5.28 -24.27 32.72
CA VAL A 103 -6.73 -24.38 32.94
C VAL A 103 -7.28 -25.68 32.34
N ARG A 104 -6.84 -26.06 31.14
CA ARG A 104 -7.25 -27.32 30.48
C ARG A 104 -6.89 -28.54 31.33
N ASP A 105 -5.66 -28.62 31.81
CA ASP A 105 -5.19 -29.73 32.63
C ASP A 105 -5.98 -29.83 33.94
N MET A 106 -6.24 -28.69 34.57
CA MET A 106 -6.97 -28.63 35.83
C MET A 106 -8.45 -29.04 35.65
N ILE A 107 -9.08 -28.67 34.54
CA ILE A 107 -10.43 -29.14 34.18
C ILE A 107 -10.40 -30.65 33.98
N GLN A 108 -9.45 -31.18 33.21
CA GLN A 108 -9.35 -32.60 32.91
C GLN A 108 -9.15 -33.47 34.15
N GLN A 109 -8.29 -33.02 35.08
CA GLN A 109 -8.08 -33.68 36.37
C GLN A 109 -9.35 -33.67 37.23
N ARG A 110 -10.10 -32.55 37.27
CA ARG A 110 -11.39 -32.50 37.98
C ARG A 110 -12.41 -33.44 37.38
N THR A 111 -12.53 -33.49 36.06
CA THR A 111 -13.48 -34.38 35.37
C THR A 111 -13.15 -35.85 35.61
N GLN A 112 -11.87 -36.22 35.63
CA GLN A 112 -11.45 -37.59 36.00
C GLN A 112 -11.76 -37.92 37.46
N ALA A 113 -11.43 -37.02 38.40
CA ALA A 113 -11.71 -37.22 39.82
C ALA A 113 -13.22 -37.28 40.15
N GLU A 114 -14.06 -36.61 39.36
CA GLU A 114 -15.52 -36.72 39.45
C GLU A 114 -16.04 -38.03 38.86
N SER A 115 -15.40 -38.57 37.80
CA SER A 115 -15.76 -39.88 37.23
C SER A 115 -15.38 -41.07 38.11
N GLU A 116 -14.33 -40.93 38.94
CA GLU A 116 -13.89 -41.97 39.87
C GLU A 116 -14.68 -41.97 41.20
N ARG A 117 -15.50 -40.94 41.44
CA ARG A 117 -16.37 -40.82 42.63
C ARG A 117 -17.81 -41.27 42.40
N GLN A 118 -18.17 -41.63 41.16
CA GLN A 118 -19.44 -42.26 40.80
C GLN A 118 -19.26 -43.77 40.69
#